data_AF-A0A257JVW0-F1
#
_entry.id   AF-A0A257JVW0-F1
#
_cell.length_a   1.000
_cell.length_b   1.000
_cell.length_c   1.000
_cell.angle_alpha   90.00
_cell.angle_beta   90.00
_cell.angle_gamma   90.00
#
_symmetry.space_group_name_H-M   'P 1'
#
loop_
_entity.id
_entity.type
_entity.pdbx_description
1 polymer ?
#
loop_
_entity_poly.entity_id
_entity_poly.type
_entity_poly.pdbx_seq_one_letter_code
_entity_poly.pdbx_strand_id
1 'polypeptide(L)'
;MDGLLLLARLDEALGFDGPGDFFMDAEGRLTRRGDAARAPYAYAGVQITTKAKFEGKSATKRSLARTWFDEWSPKGRLYGLLLDGPWLHVGDPQARLDAEAKLQELRASTQA
;
A
#
# COMPACT_ATOMS: atom_id res chain seq x y z
N MET A 1 -12.30 11.23 -7.03
CA MET A 1 -11.60 10.04 -6.52
C MET A 1 -12.29 8.77 -7.02
N ASP A 2 -11.53 7.73 -7.36
CA ASP A 2 -11.99 6.39 -7.74
C ASP A 2 -11.45 5.29 -6.81
N GLY A 3 -10.29 5.51 -6.20
CA GLY A 3 -9.73 4.63 -5.19
C GLY A 3 -8.92 5.44 -4.16
N LEU A 4 -9.02 5.04 -2.90
CA LEU A 4 -8.17 5.46 -1.80
C LEU A 4 -7.41 4.24 -1.30
N LEU A 5 -6.09 4.28 -1.33
CA LEU A 5 -5.23 3.20 -0.84
C LEU A 5 -4.68 3.57 0.53
N LEU A 6 -4.49 2.57 1.40
CA LEU A 6 -3.63 2.71 2.57
C LEU A 6 -2.18 2.43 2.15
N LEU A 7 -1.26 3.33 2.51
CA LEU A 7 0.14 3.27 2.13
C LEU A 7 1.00 3.10 3.36
N ALA A 8 1.98 2.22 3.26
CA ALA A 8 3.07 2.11 4.23
C ALA A 8 4.26 2.93 3.74
N ARG A 9 4.96 3.60 4.67
CA ARG A 9 6.27 4.15 4.39
C ARG A 9 7.30 3.04 4.43
N LEU A 10 8.18 2.98 3.42
CA LEU A 10 9.19 1.93 3.36
C LEU A 10 10.22 1.99 4.50
N ASP A 11 10.49 3.17 5.04
CA ASP A 11 11.39 3.35 6.18
C ASP A 11 10.79 2.90 7.53
N GLU A 12 9.48 2.61 7.55
CA GLU A 12 8.75 2.07 8.70
C GLU A 12 8.15 0.68 8.41
N ALA A 13 8.53 0.06 7.29
CA ALA A 13 8.09 -1.26 6.89
C ALA A 13 9.04 -2.36 7.42
N LEU A 14 8.46 -3.49 7.82
CA LEU A 14 9.18 -4.69 8.22
C LEU A 14 8.73 -5.88 7.38
N GLY A 15 9.67 -6.71 6.92
CA GLY A 15 9.38 -7.91 6.12
C GLY A 15 8.97 -7.63 4.67
N PHE A 16 9.20 -6.41 4.17
CA PHE A 16 8.96 -6.03 2.78
C PHE A 16 10.23 -5.53 2.11
N ASP A 17 10.78 -6.33 1.19
CA ASP A 17 12.02 -6.01 0.47
C ASP A 17 11.79 -5.35 -0.89
N GLY A 18 10.54 -4.94 -1.17
CA GLY A 18 10.18 -4.35 -2.45
C GLY A 18 10.64 -2.88 -2.59
N PRO A 19 10.85 -2.36 -3.81
CA PRO A 19 11.32 -0.99 -4.01
C PRO A 19 10.23 0.09 -3.85
N GLY A 20 9.09 -0.26 -3.27
CA GLY A 20 7.89 0.59 -3.17
C GLY A 20 7.09 0.67 -4.46
N ASP A 21 5.88 1.21 -4.37
CA ASP A 21 4.89 1.21 -5.45
C ASP A 21 4.56 2.63 -5.96
N PHE A 22 4.54 3.62 -5.05
CA PHE A 22 3.92 4.93 -5.32
C PHE A 22 4.76 6.14 -4.88
N PHE A 23 4.70 7.20 -5.67
CA PHE A 23 4.88 8.57 -5.19
C PHE A 23 3.52 9.19 -4.87
N MET A 24 3.51 10.20 -4.00
CA MET A 24 2.30 10.90 -3.57
C MET A 24 2.52 12.41 -3.61
N ASP A 25 1.59 13.17 -4.20
CA ASP A 25 1.61 14.63 -4.19
C ASP A 25 1.04 15.22 -2.88
N ALA A 26 1.09 16.54 -2.73
CA ALA A 26 0.61 17.24 -1.53
C ALA A 26 -0.91 17.10 -1.29
N GLU A 27 -1.68 16.81 -2.34
CA GLU A 27 -3.12 16.55 -2.26
C GLU A 27 -3.44 15.05 -2.09
N GLY A 28 -2.42 14.21 -1.93
CA GLY A 28 -2.55 12.77 -1.70
C GLY A 28 -2.78 11.95 -2.98
N ARG A 29 -2.59 12.50 -4.19
CA ARG A 29 -2.74 11.72 -5.43
C ARG A 29 -1.53 10.84 -5.65
N LEU A 30 -1.80 9.60 -6.08
CA LEU A 30 -0.77 8.60 -6.29
C LEU A 30 -0.34 8.50 -7.74
N THR A 31 0.97 8.45 -7.96
CA THR A 31 1.60 8.08 -9.23
C THR A 31 2.44 6.82 -9.05
N ARG A 32 2.43 5.94 -10.06
CA ARG A 32 3.21 4.70 -10.05
C ARG A 32 4.71 5.02 -10.04
N ARG A 33 5.51 4.22 -9.32
CA ARG A 33 6.98 4.26 -9.36
C ARG A 33 7.55 4.22 -10.79
N GLY A 34 6.95 3.41 -11.67
CA GLY A 34 7.43 3.18 -13.02
C GLY A 34 8.82 2.54 -13.03
N ASP A 35 9.71 3.08 -13.85
CA ASP A 35 11.10 2.62 -13.98
C ASP A 35 12.05 3.24 -12.95
N ALA A 36 11.54 4.08 -12.03
CA ALA A 36 12.36 4.61 -10.95
C ALA A 36 12.86 3.46 -10.04
N ALA A 37 14.11 3.57 -9.59
CA ALA A 37 14.76 2.56 -8.76
C ALA A 37 14.03 2.30 -7.44
N ARG A 38 13.41 3.34 -6.86
CA ARG A 38 12.62 3.25 -5.63
C ARG A 38 11.49 4.28 -5.62
N ALA A 39 10.45 3.99 -4.83
CA ALA A 39 9.42 4.92 -4.40
C ALA A 39 9.24 4.80 -2.89
N PRO A 40 8.86 5.89 -2.19
CA PRO A 40 8.83 5.90 -0.72
C PRO A 40 7.67 5.10 -0.10
N TYR A 41 6.63 4.79 -0.89
CA TYR A 41 5.40 4.22 -0.36
C TYR A 41 5.03 2.89 -1.02
N ALA A 42 4.60 1.92 -0.22
CA ALA A 42 4.07 0.63 -0.67
C ALA A 42 2.58 0.50 -0.34
N TYR A 43 1.83 -0.28 -1.12
CA TYR A 43 0.44 -0.58 -0.82
C TYR A 43 0.31 -1.48 0.42
N ALA A 44 -0.34 -1.00 1.47
CA ALA A 44 -0.45 -1.69 2.75
C ALA A 44 -1.61 -2.71 2.81
N GLY A 45 -2.18 -3.11 1.68
CA GLY A 45 -3.20 -4.17 1.62
C GLY A 45 -4.66 -3.71 1.75
N VAL A 46 -4.91 -2.42 2.02
CA VAL A 46 -6.28 -1.88 2.18
C VAL A 46 -6.61 -0.84 1.11
N GLN A 47 -7.77 -1.01 0.46
CA GLN A 47 -8.32 -0.03 -0.49
C GLN A 47 -9.79 0.28 -0.19
N ILE A 48 -10.20 1.51 -0.47
CA ILE A 48 -11.60 1.95 -0.51
C ILE A 48 -11.93 2.41 -1.93
N THR A 49 -13.04 1.92 -2.47
CA THR A 49 -13.50 2.23 -3.84
C THR A 49 -15.01 2.05 -3.92
N THR A 50 -15.64 2.53 -5.00
CA THR A 50 -17.08 2.42 -5.19
C THR A 50 -17.45 1.23 -6.07
N LYS A 51 -18.60 0.61 -5.80
CA LYS A 51 -19.15 -0.51 -6.58
C LYS A 51 -19.19 -0.21 -8.09
N ALA A 52 -19.59 1.02 -8.46
CA ALA A 52 -19.69 1.48 -9.84
C ALA A 52 -18.39 1.31 -10.66
N LYS A 53 -17.22 1.23 -10.01
CA LYS A 53 -15.93 1.01 -10.69
C LYS A 53 -15.73 -0.42 -11.19
N PHE A 54 -16.58 -1.34 -10.76
CA PHE A 54 -16.55 -2.76 -11.12
C PHE A 54 -17.82 -3.22 -11.85
N GLU A 55 -18.79 -2.35 -12.06
CA GLU A 55 -19.98 -2.67 -12.85
C GLU A 55 -19.61 -3.00 -14.29
N GLY A 56 -20.15 -4.10 -14.82
CA GLY A 56 -19.84 -4.60 -16.17
C GLY A 56 -18.44 -5.22 -16.33
N LYS A 57 -17.58 -5.24 -15.30
CA LYS A 57 -16.29 -5.93 -15.36
C LYS A 57 -16.49 -7.44 -15.20
N SER A 58 -15.83 -8.23 -16.04
CA SER A 58 -15.86 -9.70 -15.94
C SER A 58 -15.07 -10.17 -14.72
N ALA A 59 -15.61 -11.16 -14.01
CA ALA A 59 -14.95 -11.79 -12.86
C ALA A 59 -13.86 -12.77 -13.32
N THR A 60 -12.86 -12.26 -14.02
CA THR A 60 -11.67 -13.01 -14.43
C THR A 60 -10.50 -12.72 -13.49
N LYS A 61 -9.56 -13.66 -13.38
CA LYS A 61 -8.35 -13.45 -12.59
C LYS A 61 -7.58 -12.25 -13.14
N ARG A 62 -7.57 -11.15 -12.39
CA ARG A 62 -6.89 -9.90 -12.78
C ARG A 62 -6.29 -9.23 -11.55
N SER A 63 -5.10 -8.66 -11.71
CA SER A 63 -4.51 -7.80 -10.68
C SER A 63 -5.27 -6.47 -10.58
N LEU A 64 -5.62 -6.05 -9.36
CA LEU A 64 -6.17 -4.72 -9.09
C LEU A 64 -5.19 -3.60 -9.40
N ALA A 65 -3.88 -3.88 -9.35
CA ALA A 65 -2.84 -2.91 -9.68
C ALA A 65 -2.96 -2.36 -11.10
N ARG A 66 -3.44 -3.16 -12.06
CA ARG A 66 -3.75 -2.67 -13.42
C ARG A 66 -4.85 -1.62 -13.42
N THR A 67 -5.89 -1.79 -12.60
CA THR A 67 -6.93 -0.76 -12.44
C THR A 67 -6.34 0.54 -11.91
N TRP A 68 -5.47 0.45 -10.90
CA TRP A 68 -4.83 1.60 -10.29
C TRP A 68 -3.94 2.34 -11.29
N PHE A 69 -3.04 1.62 -11.96
CA PHE A 69 -2.00 2.21 -12.80
C PHE A 69 -2.46 2.58 -14.20
N ASP A 70 -3.40 1.83 -14.78
CA ASP A 70 -3.81 2.02 -16.17
C ASP A 70 -5.09 2.88 -16.26
N GLU A 71 -5.95 2.86 -15.23
CA GLU A 71 -7.27 3.53 -15.29
C GLU A 71 -7.37 4.76 -14.37
N TRP A 72 -6.91 4.68 -13.11
CA TRP A 72 -7.20 5.69 -12.09
C TRP A 72 -6.08 6.71 -11.87
N SER A 73 -4.84 6.26 -11.71
CA SER A 73 -3.67 7.10 -11.47
C SER A 73 -3.41 8.09 -12.62
N PRO A 74 -3.42 7.69 -13.91
CA PRO A 74 -3.21 8.62 -15.03
C PRO A 74 -4.27 9.73 -15.12
N LYS A 75 -5.45 9.52 -14.53
CA LYS A 75 -6.56 10.49 -14.51
C LYS A 75 -6.58 11.34 -13.23
N GLY A 76 -5.59 11.21 -12.35
CA GLY A 76 -5.57 11.89 -11.04
C GLY A 76 -6.71 11.45 -10.11
N ARG A 77 -7.20 10.21 -10.28
CA ARG A 77 -8.35 9.67 -9.54
C ARG A 77 -7.96 8.65 -8.45
N LEU A 78 -6.68 8.31 -8.33
CA LEU A 78 -6.15 7.42 -7.28
C LEU A 78 -5.49 8.24 -6.17
N TYR A 79 -5.89 8.01 -4.92
CA TYR A 79 -5.44 8.75 -3.75
C TYR A 79 -4.85 7.80 -2.71
N GLY A 80 -4.01 8.34 -1.83
CA GLY A 80 -3.37 7.63 -0.75
C GLY A 80 -3.67 8.23 0.62
N LEU A 81 -3.72 7.37 1.62
CA LEU A 81 -3.66 7.69 3.04
C LEU A 81 -2.46 6.96 3.64
N LEU A 82 -1.59 7.67 4.35
CA LEU A 82 -0.48 7.02 5.05
C LEU A 82 -0.99 6.29 6.28
N LEU A 83 -0.51 5.07 6.48
CA LEU A 83 -0.63 4.36 7.75
C LEU A 83 0.12 5.16 8.82
N ASP A 84 -0.53 5.39 9.96
CA ASP A 84 0.12 5.91 11.15
C ASP A 84 0.71 4.74 11.94
N GLY A 85 2.02 4.53 11.78
CA GLY A 85 2.77 3.48 12.44
C GLY A 85 3.36 2.42 11.50
N PRO A 86 4.02 1.41 12.07
CA PRO A 86 4.77 0.43 11.30
C PRO A 86 3.85 -0.50 10.52
N TRP A 87 4.30 -0.88 9.31
CA TRP A 87 3.63 -1.88 8.51
C TRP A 87 4.42 -3.19 8.53
N LEU A 88 3.76 -4.27 8.96
CA LEU A 88 4.37 -5.59 9.06
C LEU A 88 3.89 -6.46 7.89
N HIS A 89 4.74 -6.65 6.89
CA HIS A 89 4.46 -7.52 5.75
C HIS A 89 4.89 -8.95 6.09
N VAL A 90 3.92 -9.86 6.24
CA VAL A 90 4.15 -11.24 6.71
C VAL A 90 4.00 -12.23 5.56
N GLY A 91 4.90 -12.12 4.58
CA GLY A 91 4.85 -12.92 3.35
C GLY A 91 5.56 -14.29 3.42
N ASP A 92 6.46 -14.46 4.38
CA ASP A 92 7.30 -15.65 4.52
C ASP A 92 7.54 -16.01 6.01
N PRO A 93 8.10 -17.20 6.30
CA PRO A 93 8.30 -17.66 7.69
C PRO A 93 9.21 -16.78 8.55
N GLN A 94 10.23 -16.13 7.99
CA GLN A 94 11.12 -15.24 8.73
C GLN A 94 10.41 -13.93 9.05
N ALA A 95 9.73 -13.33 8.08
CA ALA A 95 8.95 -12.12 8.27
C ALA A 95 7.86 -12.27 9.35
N ARG A 96 7.31 -13.47 9.54
CA ARG A 96 6.39 -13.77 10.65
C ARG A 96 7.06 -13.65 12.02
N LEU A 97 8.25 -14.22 12.18
CA LEU A 97 9.00 -14.13 13.44
C LEU A 97 9.37 -12.68 13.76
N ASP A 98 9.80 -11.93 12.74
CA ASP A 98 10.18 -10.52 12.89
C ASP A 98 8.95 -9.67 13.27
N ALA A 99 7.79 -9.93 12.66
CA ALA A 99 6.54 -9.26 13.01
C ALA A 99 6.08 -9.58 14.45
N GLU A 100 6.20 -10.84 14.89
CA GLU A 100 5.88 -11.24 16.27
C GLU A 100 6.77 -10.53 17.29
N ALA A 101 8.08 -10.47 17.04
CA ALA A 101 9.02 -9.72 17.88
C ALA A 101 8.66 -8.23 17.91
N LYS A 102 8.37 -7.63 16.76
CA LYS A 102 8.01 -6.21 16.68
C LYS A 102 6.74 -5.89 17.46
N LEU A 103 5.74 -6.75 17.38
CA LEU A 103 4.49 -6.58 18.15
C LEU A 103 4.72 -6.65 19.67
N GLN A 104 5.65 -7.48 20.13
CA GLN A 104 6.01 -7.54 21.56
C GLN A 104 6.67 -6.24 22.02
N GLU A 105 7.61 -5.69 21.23
CA GLU A 105 8.25 -4.39 21.52
C GLU A 105 7.22 -3.26 21.65
N LEU A 106 6.31 -3.13 20.67
CA LEU A 106 5.30 -2.08 20.63
C LEU A 106 4.30 -2.17 21.80
N ARG A 107 3.97 -3.38 22.23
CA ARG A 107 3.12 -3.60 23.40
C ARG A 107 3.80 -3.15 24.68
N ALA A 108 5.09 -3.46 24.83
CA ALA A 108 5.86 -3.04 26.00
C ALA A 108 5.97 -1.50 26.08
N SER A 109 6.20 -0.82 24.96
CA SER A 109 6.33 0.65 24.92
C SER A 109 5.03 1.41 25.19
N THR A 110 3.86 0.77 24.98
CA THR A 110 2.55 1.38 25.21
C THR A 110 2.07 1.23 26.66
N GLN A 111 2.67 0.29 27.41
CA GLN A 111 2.31 -0.02 28.81
C GLN A 111 3.21 0.68 29.85
N ALA A 112 4.29 1.32 29.41
CA ALA A 112 5.21 2.11 30.23
C ALA A 112 4.80 3.58 30.27
#